data_AF-A0A2R6QUI9-F1
#
_entry.id   AF-A0A2R6QUI9-F1
#
_cell.length_a   1.000
_cell.length_b   1.000
_cell.length_c   1.000
_cell.angle_alpha   90.00
_cell.angle_beta   90.00
_cell.angle_gamma   90.00
#
_symmetry.space_group_name_H-M   'P 1'
#
loop_
_entity.id
_entity.type
_entity.pdbx_description
1 polymer ?
#
loop_
_entity_poly.entity_id
_entity_poly.type
_entity_poly.pdbx_seq_one_letter_code
_entity_poly.pdbx_strand_id
1 'polypeptide(L)'
;MHLHATHEGDVARYAYFKQTINGISVANAVANVALNKANKLVAIGSSFVQNLKANSAAPSISIHQAIATAESALNGTFEAINFPQPKLIYLVKGDSSLALAHVFQVRNGGSGSWYEAYVDAHTGEILSVTDFVAQATYLVLPITKQILTQGFEDLVDPYDIEASPLGWHNDGKTLSNDTAGNNAISFNIIQADVVTESASNLTFLFTQDPTLDPTVTVNLDAARVNAFYLVNSVHDIAYRYGFTESAFNFQTDNFGLGGKGNDRITISVQDGGGVNNAEFTTLPDGQNGQMRMFIWDYTVPRRDSDLENDIVVHEYTHGITNRMTGGGTATCLQTLEAGGLGEGWSDAMAEWSEHTDANITDYVIGPYVTNNTAGLRTYPYSTSNVTNPLRYSSVAKFNEVHQIGEVWANMLHNIYAALIQQHGFSQTAHTDPT
;
A
#
# COMPACT_ATOMS: atom_id res chain seq x y z
N MET A 1 -15.31 22.67 -29.12
CA MET A 1 -16.28 22.11 -28.15
C MET A 1 -17.41 21.49 -28.95
N HIS A 2 -17.78 20.25 -28.62
CA HIS A 2 -18.82 19.49 -29.28
C HIS A 2 -19.78 18.94 -28.23
N LEU A 3 -21.10 19.03 -28.44
CA LEU A 3 -22.09 18.40 -27.56
C LEU A 3 -21.98 16.89 -27.72
N HIS A 4 -21.63 16.20 -26.65
CA HIS A 4 -21.41 14.75 -26.65
C HIS A 4 -22.68 13.98 -26.29
N ALA A 5 -23.37 14.38 -25.24
CA ALA A 5 -24.55 13.70 -24.74
C ALA A 5 -25.44 14.65 -23.95
N THR A 6 -26.70 14.27 -23.78
CA THR A 6 -27.64 14.95 -22.88
C THR A 6 -28.36 13.91 -22.04
N HIS A 7 -28.65 14.25 -20.79
CA HIS A 7 -29.47 13.44 -19.90
C HIS A 7 -30.53 14.32 -19.23
N GLU A 8 -31.75 13.83 -19.08
CA GLU A 8 -32.84 14.55 -18.41
C GLU A 8 -33.41 13.66 -17.30
N GLY A 9 -33.33 14.16 -16.06
CA GLY A 9 -33.99 13.57 -14.90
C GLY A 9 -35.19 14.41 -14.44
N ASP A 10 -35.80 14.03 -13.32
CA ASP A 10 -37.05 14.64 -12.84
C ASP A 10 -36.90 16.11 -12.43
N VAL A 11 -35.70 16.52 -11.99
CA VAL A 11 -35.44 17.87 -11.45
C VAL A 11 -34.45 18.69 -12.28
N ALA A 12 -33.66 18.05 -13.16
CA ALA A 12 -32.58 18.69 -13.88
C ALA A 12 -32.33 18.09 -15.27
N ARG A 13 -31.67 18.86 -16.12
CA ARG A 13 -31.14 18.47 -17.43
C ARG A 13 -29.63 18.65 -17.41
N TYR A 14 -28.92 17.71 -18.01
CA TYR A 14 -27.48 17.70 -18.11
C TYR A 14 -27.07 17.69 -19.58
N ALA A 15 -26.10 18.53 -19.93
CA ALA A 15 -25.44 18.52 -21.22
C ALA A 15 -23.95 18.28 -21.02
N TYR A 16 -23.43 17.27 -21.70
CA TYR A 16 -22.04 16.85 -21.65
C TYR A 16 -21.36 17.27 -22.95
N PHE A 17 -20.24 17.95 -22.86
CA PHE A 17 -19.47 18.44 -24.00
C PHE A 17 -18.07 17.84 -23.97
N LYS A 18 -17.48 17.69 -25.16
CA LYS A 18 -16.09 17.31 -25.35
C LYS A 18 -15.32 18.45 -26.02
N GLN A 19 -14.08 18.66 -25.63
CA GLN A 19 -13.17 19.50 -26.37
C GLN A 19 -12.73 18.75 -27.63
N THR A 20 -12.72 19.45 -28.75
CA THR A 20 -12.34 18.90 -30.05
C THR A 20 -11.40 19.86 -30.74
N ILE A 21 -10.37 19.34 -31.40
CA ILE A 21 -9.48 20.09 -32.29
C ILE A 21 -9.45 19.36 -33.63
N ASN A 22 -9.69 20.08 -34.72
CA ASN A 22 -9.78 19.51 -36.07
C ASN A 22 -10.75 18.32 -36.18
N GLY A 23 -11.85 18.35 -35.42
CA GLY A 23 -12.84 17.27 -35.38
C GLY A 23 -12.46 16.05 -34.52
N ILE A 24 -11.24 16.01 -33.96
CA ILE A 24 -10.74 14.93 -33.10
C ILE A 24 -10.95 15.34 -31.63
N SER A 25 -11.45 14.43 -30.81
CA SER A 25 -11.66 14.69 -29.38
C SER A 25 -10.34 14.78 -28.64
N VAL A 26 -10.26 15.65 -27.63
CA VAL A 26 -9.16 15.69 -26.68
C VAL A 26 -9.53 14.81 -25.48
N ALA A 27 -8.67 13.85 -25.13
CA ALA A 27 -8.87 12.93 -24.03
C ALA A 27 -9.05 13.70 -22.72
N ASN A 28 -10.00 13.26 -21.89
CA ASN A 28 -10.34 13.83 -20.58
C ASN A 28 -10.68 15.33 -20.54
N ALA A 29 -10.77 16.02 -21.68
CA ALA A 29 -11.21 17.40 -21.78
C ALA A 29 -12.73 17.45 -22.04
N VAL A 30 -13.49 17.41 -20.94
CA VAL A 30 -14.95 17.37 -20.93
C VAL A 30 -15.54 18.61 -20.24
N ALA A 31 -16.79 18.92 -20.52
CA ALA A 31 -17.54 19.90 -19.75
C ALA A 31 -18.95 19.41 -19.48
N ASN A 32 -19.45 19.67 -18.28
CA ASN A 32 -20.76 19.25 -17.81
C ASN A 32 -21.55 20.51 -17.46
N VAL A 33 -22.75 20.64 -18.01
CA VAL A 33 -23.67 21.74 -17.75
C VAL A 33 -24.94 21.17 -17.16
N ALA A 34 -25.31 21.60 -15.95
CA ALA A 34 -26.56 21.25 -15.31
C ALA A 34 -27.54 22.44 -15.38
N LEU A 35 -28.76 22.18 -15.84
CA LEU A 35 -29.87 23.13 -15.95
C LEU A 35 -31.03 22.63 -15.08
N ASN A 36 -31.76 23.53 -14.44
CA ASN A 36 -33.05 23.17 -13.83
C ASN A 36 -34.16 23.12 -14.90
N LYS A 37 -35.37 22.68 -14.52
CA LYS A 37 -36.53 22.58 -15.45
C LYS A 37 -37.01 23.92 -16.02
N ALA A 38 -36.61 25.05 -15.43
CA ALA A 38 -36.85 26.38 -15.99
C ALA A 38 -35.76 26.83 -16.98
N ASN A 39 -34.89 25.90 -17.42
CA ASN A 39 -33.72 26.14 -18.27
C ASN A 39 -32.71 27.16 -17.67
N LYS A 40 -32.69 27.32 -16.34
CA LYS A 40 -31.66 28.14 -15.67
C LYS A 40 -30.45 27.28 -15.33
N LEU A 41 -29.26 27.84 -15.57
CA LEU A 41 -27.99 27.24 -15.19
C LEU A 41 -27.92 27.03 -13.68
N VAL A 42 -27.59 25.79 -13.29
CA VAL A 42 -27.39 25.38 -11.89
C VAL A 42 -25.91 25.18 -11.61
N ALA A 43 -25.20 24.47 -12.50
CA ALA A 43 -23.78 24.22 -12.35
C ALA A 43 -23.09 24.04 -13.70
N ILE A 44 -21.82 24.40 -13.76
CA ILE A 44 -20.92 24.09 -14.87
C ILE A 44 -19.58 23.61 -14.31
N GLY A 45 -19.07 22.51 -14.85
CA GLY A 45 -17.71 22.03 -14.59
C GLY A 45 -17.03 21.74 -15.91
N SER A 46 -15.74 22.09 -16.06
CA SER A 46 -15.00 21.84 -17.29
C SER A 46 -13.54 21.51 -16.99
N SER A 47 -13.02 20.51 -17.69
CA SER A 47 -11.60 20.16 -17.77
C SER A 47 -11.01 20.52 -19.14
N PHE A 48 -11.60 21.47 -19.85
CA PHE A 48 -11.06 21.92 -21.13
C PHE A 48 -9.71 22.60 -20.93
N VAL A 49 -8.75 22.21 -21.76
CA VAL A 49 -7.38 22.70 -21.69
C VAL A 49 -7.22 23.89 -22.64
N GLN A 50 -6.65 24.98 -22.13
CA GLN A 50 -6.40 26.20 -22.92
C GLN A 50 -5.03 26.11 -23.61
N ASN A 51 -4.84 26.94 -24.65
CA ASN A 51 -3.55 27.09 -25.36
C ASN A 51 -2.99 25.80 -26.00
N LEU A 52 -3.87 24.85 -26.33
CA LEU A 52 -3.48 23.61 -26.99
C LEU A 52 -2.85 23.87 -28.36
N LYS A 53 -1.68 23.27 -28.59
CA LYS A 53 -1.01 23.25 -29.89
C LYS A 53 -1.15 21.86 -30.50
N ALA A 54 -2.01 21.74 -31.50
CA ALA A 54 -2.18 20.47 -32.21
C ALA A 54 -1.05 20.26 -33.21
N ASN A 55 -0.44 19.08 -33.14
CA ASN A 55 0.40 18.53 -34.21
C ASN A 55 -0.49 18.03 -35.37
N SER A 56 0.14 17.43 -36.40
CA SER A 56 -0.56 16.83 -37.55
C SER A 56 -1.77 15.98 -37.10
N ALA A 57 -2.93 16.20 -37.73
CA ALA A 57 -4.13 15.40 -37.50
C ALA A 57 -4.15 14.10 -38.33
N ALA A 58 -3.18 13.93 -39.22
CA ALA A 58 -3.06 12.75 -40.08
C ALA A 58 -2.08 11.75 -39.44
N PRO A 59 -2.53 10.53 -39.08
CA PRO A 59 -1.66 9.50 -38.51
C PRO A 59 -0.57 9.08 -39.53
N SER A 60 0.64 8.82 -39.05
CA SER A 60 1.75 8.31 -39.88
C SER A 60 1.86 6.79 -39.83
N ILE A 61 1.25 6.14 -38.84
CA ILE A 61 1.14 4.68 -38.76
C ILE A 61 -0.30 4.22 -38.95
N SER A 62 -0.46 3.00 -39.46
CA SER A 62 -1.76 2.35 -39.58
C SER A 62 -2.30 1.89 -38.23
N ILE A 63 -3.63 1.78 -38.12
CA ILE A 63 -4.26 1.20 -36.93
C ILE A 63 -3.83 -0.26 -36.69
N HIS A 64 -3.55 -1.03 -37.75
CA HIS A 64 -3.05 -2.40 -37.63
C HIS A 64 -1.67 -2.46 -36.95
N GLN A 65 -0.78 -1.52 -37.27
CA GLN A 65 0.52 -1.41 -36.59
C GLN A 65 0.35 -1.01 -35.13
N ALA A 66 -0.54 -0.06 -34.84
CA ALA A 66 -0.83 0.35 -33.47
C ALA A 66 -1.41 -0.80 -32.62
N ILE A 67 -2.37 -1.55 -33.17
CA ILE A 67 -2.93 -2.76 -32.55
C ILE A 67 -1.84 -3.78 -32.29
N ALA A 68 -1.01 -4.10 -33.29
CA ALA A 68 0.09 -5.06 -33.12
C ALA A 68 1.06 -4.64 -32.01
N THR A 69 1.38 -3.35 -31.88
CA THR A 69 2.19 -2.85 -30.75
C THR A 69 1.50 -3.09 -29.42
N ALA A 70 0.22 -2.73 -29.28
CA ALA A 70 -0.52 -2.89 -28.04
C ALA A 70 -0.75 -4.36 -27.67
N GLU A 71 -1.08 -5.23 -28.63
CA GLU A 71 -1.22 -6.68 -28.44
C GLU A 71 0.10 -7.29 -27.95
N SER A 72 1.22 -6.92 -28.57
CA SER A 72 2.54 -7.39 -28.15
C SER A 72 2.95 -6.88 -26.77
N ALA A 73 2.70 -5.60 -26.47
CA ALA A 73 3.15 -4.98 -25.22
C ALA A 73 2.27 -5.35 -24.03
N LEU A 74 0.97 -5.56 -24.25
CA LEU A 74 -0.02 -5.87 -23.20
C LEU A 74 -0.39 -7.35 -23.16
N ASN A 75 0.29 -8.17 -23.98
CA ASN A 75 0.04 -9.59 -24.16
C ASN A 75 -1.46 -9.89 -24.39
N GLY A 76 -2.13 -9.00 -25.11
CA GLY A 76 -3.58 -8.99 -25.31
C GLY A 76 -3.98 -9.20 -26.76
N THR A 77 -5.29 -9.31 -27.00
CA THR A 77 -5.88 -9.42 -28.33
C THR A 77 -6.93 -8.34 -28.51
N PHE A 78 -6.92 -7.67 -29.65
CA PHE A 78 -8.00 -6.80 -30.10
C PHE A 78 -9.09 -7.65 -30.78
N GLU A 79 -10.33 -7.56 -30.31
CA GLU A 79 -11.46 -8.31 -30.85
C GLU A 79 -12.41 -7.37 -31.61
N ALA A 80 -12.24 -7.27 -32.93
CA ALA A 80 -12.99 -6.32 -33.77
C ALA A 80 -14.53 -6.41 -33.68
N ILE A 81 -15.06 -7.57 -33.29
CA ILE A 81 -16.50 -7.82 -33.15
C ILE A 81 -17.01 -7.43 -31.76
N ASN A 82 -16.19 -7.63 -30.72
CA ASN A 82 -16.60 -7.50 -29.33
C ASN A 82 -16.23 -6.13 -28.74
N PHE A 83 -15.28 -5.41 -29.36
CA PHE A 83 -14.82 -4.12 -28.87
C PHE A 83 -15.29 -2.95 -29.74
N PRO A 84 -15.39 -1.73 -29.16
CA PRO A 84 -15.60 -0.52 -29.94
C PRO A 84 -14.56 -0.36 -31.04
N GLN A 85 -14.98 0.21 -32.17
CA GLN A 85 -14.06 0.51 -33.26
C GLN A 85 -12.97 1.48 -32.80
N PRO A 86 -11.69 1.25 -33.17
CA PRO A 86 -10.62 2.17 -32.87
C PRO A 86 -10.91 3.56 -33.40
N LYS A 87 -10.47 4.57 -32.66
CA LYS A 87 -10.65 5.98 -33.03
C LYS A 87 -9.37 6.77 -32.78
N LEU A 88 -9.28 7.93 -33.40
CA LEU A 88 -8.25 8.90 -33.10
C LEU A 88 -8.68 9.78 -31.92
N ILE A 89 -7.74 10.06 -31.03
CA ILE A 89 -7.91 10.98 -29.91
C ILE A 89 -6.64 11.80 -29.72
N TYR A 90 -6.78 13.04 -29.28
CA TYR A 90 -5.65 13.85 -28.85
C TYR A 90 -5.41 13.65 -27.35
N LEU A 91 -4.22 13.21 -26.98
CA LEU A 91 -3.78 13.13 -25.59
C LEU A 91 -2.97 14.38 -25.23
N VAL A 92 -3.31 15.02 -24.11
CA VAL A 92 -2.60 16.22 -23.63
C VAL A 92 -1.34 15.77 -22.90
N LYS A 93 -0.17 16.24 -23.35
CA LYS A 93 1.11 16.02 -22.68
C LYS A 93 1.34 17.08 -21.59
N GLY A 94 2.25 16.82 -20.65
CA GLY A 94 2.53 17.71 -19.51
C GLY A 94 2.96 19.14 -19.88
N ASP A 95 3.45 19.35 -21.11
CA ASP A 95 3.81 20.66 -21.67
C ASP A 95 2.66 21.36 -22.42
N SER A 96 1.42 20.85 -22.29
CA SER A 96 0.22 21.28 -23.03
C SER A 96 0.27 21.05 -24.54
N SER A 97 1.25 20.30 -25.06
CA SER A 97 1.23 19.81 -26.44
C SER A 97 0.28 18.63 -26.59
N LEU A 98 -0.15 18.35 -27.83
CA LEU A 98 -1.03 17.23 -28.13
C LEU A 98 -0.30 16.10 -28.87
N ALA A 99 -0.43 14.89 -28.35
CA ALA A 99 -0.15 13.67 -29.07
C ALA A 99 -1.41 13.20 -29.80
N LEU A 100 -1.33 12.93 -31.09
CA LEU A 100 -2.39 12.18 -31.77
C LEU A 100 -2.21 10.69 -31.43
N ALA A 101 -3.25 10.02 -30.98
CA ALA A 101 -3.20 8.61 -30.59
C ALA A 101 -4.32 7.81 -31.24
N HIS A 102 -4.02 6.57 -31.63
CA HIS A 102 -5.02 5.52 -31.83
C HIS A 102 -5.45 5.01 -30.46
N VAL A 103 -6.76 4.99 -30.20
CA VAL A 103 -7.32 4.44 -28.96
C VAL A 103 -8.29 3.29 -29.26
N PHE A 104 -8.09 2.18 -28.59
CA PHE A 104 -8.84 0.93 -28.74
C PHE A 104 -8.64 0.03 -27.52
N GLN A 105 -9.50 -0.98 -27.38
CA GLN A 105 -9.41 -1.92 -26.28
C GLN A 105 -8.66 -3.19 -26.66
N VAL A 106 -7.86 -3.74 -25.76
CA VAL A 106 -7.26 -5.07 -25.90
C VAL A 106 -7.53 -5.88 -24.65
N ARG A 107 -7.77 -7.18 -24.81
CA ARG A 107 -8.02 -8.09 -23.69
C ARG A 107 -7.03 -9.22 -23.72
N ASN A 108 -6.42 -9.51 -22.59
CA ASN A 108 -5.63 -10.72 -22.44
C ASN A 108 -6.55 -11.81 -21.87
N GLY A 109 -6.96 -12.74 -22.73
CA GLY A 109 -7.85 -13.84 -22.35
C GLY A 109 -7.22 -14.85 -21.37
N GLY A 110 -5.89 -14.90 -21.30
CA GLY A 110 -5.17 -15.74 -20.34
C GLY A 110 -5.11 -15.11 -18.94
N SER A 111 -5.04 -13.78 -18.85
CA SER A 111 -4.99 -13.06 -17.57
C SER A 111 -6.31 -12.54 -17.04
N GLY A 112 -7.33 -12.41 -17.90
CA GLY A 112 -8.56 -11.71 -17.57
C GLY A 112 -8.45 -10.18 -17.69
N SER A 113 -7.23 -9.61 -17.80
CA SER A 113 -6.99 -8.17 -17.89
C SER A 113 -7.63 -7.55 -19.14
N TRP A 114 -8.13 -6.33 -19.00
CA TRP A 114 -8.78 -5.59 -20.08
C TRP A 114 -8.27 -4.17 -20.08
N TYR A 115 -7.69 -3.74 -21.19
CA TYR A 115 -7.07 -2.42 -21.31
C TYR A 115 -7.78 -1.57 -22.37
N GLU A 116 -7.80 -0.24 -22.19
CA GLU A 116 -7.89 0.74 -23.28
C GLU A 116 -6.49 1.33 -23.51
N ALA A 117 -5.90 1.04 -24.66
CA ALA A 117 -4.56 1.48 -25.02
C ALA A 117 -4.61 2.76 -25.86
N TYR A 118 -3.68 3.68 -25.59
CA TYR A 118 -3.47 4.92 -26.33
C TYR A 118 -2.10 4.85 -27.00
N VAL A 119 -2.06 4.56 -28.30
CA VAL A 119 -0.82 4.39 -29.06
C VAL A 119 -0.56 5.61 -29.93
N ASP A 120 0.62 6.21 -29.84
CA ASP A 120 1.01 7.39 -30.63
C ASP A 120 0.84 7.10 -32.12
N ALA A 121 0.08 7.95 -32.79
CA ALA A 121 -0.30 7.78 -34.18
C ALA A 121 0.84 8.08 -35.17
N HIS A 122 2.01 8.49 -34.69
CA HIS A 122 3.21 8.75 -35.49
C HIS A 122 4.38 7.83 -35.13
N THR A 123 4.64 7.60 -33.85
CA THR A 123 5.78 6.78 -33.40
C THR A 123 5.41 5.31 -33.19
N GLY A 124 4.14 5.03 -32.89
CA GLY A 124 3.69 3.70 -32.49
C GLY A 124 4.00 3.34 -31.04
N GLU A 125 4.54 4.26 -30.26
CA GLU A 125 4.77 4.07 -28.83
C GLU A 125 3.46 4.10 -28.04
N ILE A 126 3.37 3.33 -26.97
CA ILE A 126 2.24 3.41 -26.05
C ILE A 126 2.41 4.67 -25.20
N LEU A 127 1.44 5.59 -25.31
CA LEU A 127 1.43 6.86 -24.58
C LEU A 127 0.71 6.76 -23.24
N SER A 128 -0.31 5.90 -23.17
CA SER A 128 -1.12 5.69 -21.97
C SER A 128 -1.86 4.37 -22.08
N VAL A 129 -2.19 3.77 -20.94
CA VAL A 129 -3.05 2.59 -20.85
C VAL A 129 -4.03 2.82 -19.71
N THR A 130 -5.30 2.48 -19.92
CA THR A 130 -6.31 2.39 -18.87
C THR A 130 -6.62 0.92 -18.65
N ASP A 131 -6.28 0.37 -17.50
CA ASP A 131 -6.70 -0.98 -17.12
C ASP A 131 -8.12 -0.93 -16.54
N PHE A 132 -8.99 -1.80 -17.02
CA PHE A 132 -10.36 -1.98 -16.56
C PHE A 132 -10.52 -3.16 -15.60
N VAL A 133 -9.48 -3.97 -15.36
CA VAL A 133 -9.55 -5.25 -14.63
C VAL A 133 -8.38 -5.54 -13.67
N ALA A 134 -7.20 -4.88 -13.68
CA ALA A 134 -6.15 -5.21 -12.69
C ALA A 134 -6.60 -4.98 -11.24
N GLN A 135 -6.89 -6.09 -10.56
CA GLN A 135 -7.05 -6.16 -9.12
C GLN A 135 -5.90 -7.00 -8.57
N ALA A 136 -5.08 -6.43 -7.70
CA ALA A 136 -4.11 -7.21 -6.96
C ALA A 136 -4.86 -8.05 -5.93
N THR A 137 -4.65 -9.37 -5.94
CA THR A 137 -5.27 -10.28 -4.98
C THR A 137 -4.19 -10.93 -4.14
N TYR A 138 -4.38 -10.95 -2.82
CA TYR A 138 -3.42 -11.49 -1.86
C TYR A 138 -4.12 -12.49 -0.94
N LEU A 139 -3.56 -13.68 -0.77
CA LEU A 139 -3.92 -14.57 0.33
C LEU A 139 -3.02 -14.24 1.52
N VAL A 140 -3.54 -13.50 2.49
CA VAL A 140 -2.75 -12.92 3.60
C VAL A 140 -3.46 -13.08 4.93
N LEU A 141 -2.73 -12.90 6.03
CA LEU A 141 -3.32 -12.79 7.36
C LEU A 141 -3.71 -11.32 7.57
N PRO A 142 -5.02 -10.96 7.62
CA PRO A 142 -5.44 -9.58 7.83
C PRO A 142 -4.71 -8.91 9.00
N ILE A 143 -4.40 -7.62 8.89
CA ILE A 143 -3.67 -6.89 9.93
C ILE A 143 -4.35 -6.97 11.31
N THR A 144 -5.67 -7.18 11.36
CA THR A 144 -6.45 -7.36 12.60
C THR A 144 -6.29 -8.75 13.24
N LYS A 145 -5.48 -9.63 12.67
CA LYS A 145 -5.21 -10.98 13.18
C LYS A 145 -3.72 -11.09 13.47
N GLN A 146 -3.41 -11.50 14.69
CA GLN A 146 -2.07 -11.68 15.21
C GLN A 146 -1.31 -12.85 14.59
N ILE A 147 -1.95 -14.02 14.51
CA ILE A 147 -1.27 -15.28 14.21
C ILE A 147 -1.98 -16.08 13.13
N LEU A 148 -1.22 -16.87 12.38
CA LEU A 148 -1.71 -17.62 11.23
C LEU A 148 -2.91 -18.56 11.52
N THR A 149 -3.07 -19.01 12.77
CA THR A 149 -4.18 -19.88 13.17
C THR A 149 -5.52 -19.16 13.22
N GLN A 150 -5.54 -17.82 13.20
CA GLN A 150 -6.75 -17.01 13.07
C GLN A 150 -7.25 -16.91 11.61
N GLY A 151 -6.47 -17.43 10.65
CA GLY A 151 -6.89 -17.73 9.28
C GLY A 151 -6.57 -16.62 8.27
N PHE A 152 -6.09 -17.05 7.11
CA PHE A 152 -5.83 -16.20 5.95
C PHE A 152 -7.13 -15.83 5.21
N GLU A 153 -7.09 -14.71 4.49
CA GLU A 153 -8.19 -14.19 3.69
C GLU A 153 -7.68 -13.72 2.32
N ASP A 154 -8.52 -13.90 1.30
CA ASP A 154 -8.29 -13.33 -0.03
C ASP A 154 -8.70 -11.86 -0.01
N LEU A 155 -7.72 -10.96 -0.08
CA LEU A 155 -7.94 -9.52 -0.14
C LEU A 155 -7.69 -9.02 -1.56
N VAL A 156 -8.63 -8.22 -2.06
CA VAL A 156 -8.61 -7.64 -3.41
C VAL A 156 -8.42 -6.14 -3.29
N ASP A 157 -7.35 -5.61 -3.90
CA ASP A 157 -6.97 -4.20 -3.86
C ASP A 157 -7.05 -3.57 -2.45
N PRO A 158 -6.35 -4.12 -1.44
CA PRO A 158 -6.43 -3.64 -0.07
C PRO A 158 -5.78 -2.26 0.18
N TYR A 159 -5.17 -1.65 -0.84
CA TYR A 159 -4.48 -0.37 -0.71
C TYR A 159 -5.44 0.80 -0.50
N ASP A 160 -5.01 1.78 0.28
CA ASP A 160 -5.69 3.06 0.39
C ASP A 160 -5.23 3.98 -0.74
N ILE A 161 -6.15 4.44 -1.59
CA ILE A 161 -5.79 5.27 -2.76
C ILE A 161 -5.26 6.67 -2.40
N GLU A 162 -5.54 7.17 -1.21
CA GLU A 162 -5.00 8.47 -0.76
C GLU A 162 -3.55 8.32 -0.32
N ALA A 163 -3.23 7.25 0.40
CA ALA A 163 -1.87 6.96 0.84
C ALA A 163 -1.00 6.35 -0.28
N SER A 164 -1.59 5.49 -1.10
CA SER A 164 -0.95 4.72 -2.17
C SER A 164 -1.63 5.00 -3.52
N PRO A 165 -1.47 6.20 -4.11
CA PRO A 165 -2.20 6.63 -5.32
C PRO A 165 -1.88 5.83 -6.58
N LEU A 166 -0.78 5.06 -6.57
CA LEU A 166 -0.37 4.17 -7.65
C LEU A 166 -0.63 2.68 -7.33
N GLY A 167 -1.31 2.39 -6.23
CA GLY A 167 -1.35 1.07 -5.60
C GLY A 167 0.02 0.68 -5.03
N TRP A 168 0.16 -0.59 -4.61
CA TRP A 168 1.38 -1.06 -3.95
C TRP A 168 2.47 -1.57 -4.89
N HIS A 169 2.18 -1.75 -6.18
CA HIS A 169 3.09 -2.40 -7.14
C HIS A 169 3.74 -1.46 -8.14
N ASN A 170 3.66 -0.14 -7.91
CA ASN A 170 4.25 0.86 -8.79
C ASN A 170 5.02 1.87 -7.95
N ASP A 171 6.30 2.08 -8.26
CA ASP A 171 7.21 2.96 -7.52
C ASP A 171 7.30 4.40 -8.09
N GLY A 172 6.37 4.76 -8.98
CA GLY A 172 6.38 6.02 -9.72
C GLY A 172 7.18 5.98 -11.01
N LYS A 173 7.97 4.93 -11.25
CA LYS A 173 8.80 4.74 -12.46
C LYS A 173 8.51 3.42 -13.14
N THR A 174 8.36 2.37 -12.37
CA THR A 174 8.25 0.98 -12.82
C THR A 174 7.01 0.36 -12.21
N LEU A 175 6.17 -0.19 -13.07
CA LEU A 175 5.14 -1.13 -12.66
C LEU A 175 5.81 -2.51 -12.47
N SER A 176 5.62 -3.10 -11.31
CA SER A 176 6.13 -4.43 -10.96
C SER A 176 4.99 -5.45 -10.92
N ASN A 177 5.32 -6.70 -11.22
CA ASN A 177 4.48 -7.87 -10.93
C ASN A 177 4.98 -8.65 -9.69
N ASP A 178 5.91 -8.06 -8.94
CA ASP A 178 6.53 -8.64 -7.77
C ASP A 178 6.01 -7.99 -6.48
N THR A 179 6.36 -8.53 -5.31
CA THR A 179 6.21 -7.89 -3.99
C THR A 179 7.10 -6.64 -3.81
N ALA A 180 6.97 -5.66 -4.71
CA ALA A 180 7.75 -4.43 -4.77
C ALA A 180 6.94 -3.26 -5.33
N GLY A 181 7.10 -2.07 -4.74
CA GLY A 181 6.58 -0.82 -5.29
C GLY A 181 7.04 0.40 -4.50
N ASN A 182 6.16 1.39 -4.35
CA ASN A 182 6.53 2.69 -3.80
C ASN A 182 6.92 2.64 -2.33
N ASN A 183 6.13 1.95 -1.50
CA ASN A 183 6.24 2.00 -0.04
C ASN A 183 7.22 0.94 0.49
N ALA A 184 7.28 -0.21 -0.18
CA ALA A 184 8.05 -1.36 0.28
C ALA A 184 8.57 -2.26 -0.85
N ILE A 185 9.57 -3.07 -0.52
CA ILE A 185 9.98 -4.26 -1.27
C ILE A 185 10.22 -5.41 -0.29
N SER A 186 9.63 -6.57 -0.55
CA SER A 186 9.83 -7.80 0.20
C SER A 186 10.61 -8.81 -0.62
N PHE A 187 11.65 -9.39 -0.02
CA PHE A 187 12.56 -10.31 -0.67
C PHE A 187 13.20 -11.28 0.33
N ASN A 188 13.80 -12.36 -0.20
CA ASN A 188 14.71 -13.21 0.54
C ASN A 188 16.11 -13.14 -0.09
N ILE A 189 17.16 -13.27 0.73
CA ILE A 189 18.55 -13.30 0.26
C ILE A 189 19.02 -14.74 0.15
N ILE A 190 19.32 -15.18 -1.08
CA ILE A 190 19.90 -16.50 -1.36
C ILE A 190 21.23 -16.29 -2.06
N GLN A 191 22.33 -16.79 -1.46
CA GLN A 191 23.68 -16.72 -2.07
C GLN A 191 24.11 -15.31 -2.54
N ALA A 192 23.73 -14.28 -1.77
CA ALA A 192 23.93 -12.85 -2.04
C ALA A 192 23.03 -12.22 -3.13
N ASP A 193 22.10 -12.99 -3.71
CA ASP A 193 21.10 -12.48 -4.64
C ASP A 193 19.80 -12.14 -3.89
N VAL A 194 19.20 -11.00 -4.26
CA VAL A 194 17.89 -10.56 -3.79
C VAL A 194 16.82 -11.22 -4.66
N VAL A 195 15.90 -11.98 -4.04
CA VAL A 195 14.84 -12.71 -4.73
C VAL A 195 13.47 -12.23 -4.25
N THR A 196 12.68 -11.67 -5.16
CA THR A 196 11.28 -11.26 -4.96
C THR A 196 10.32 -12.34 -5.42
N GLU A 197 9.08 -12.34 -4.91
CA GLU A 197 8.04 -13.22 -5.43
C GLU A 197 7.25 -12.50 -6.52
N SER A 198 6.99 -13.18 -7.64
CA SER A 198 6.32 -12.60 -8.81
C SER A 198 5.06 -13.39 -9.14
N ALA A 199 3.96 -12.71 -9.45
CA ALA A 199 2.73 -13.36 -9.85
C ALA A 199 2.16 -12.77 -11.14
N SER A 200 1.66 -13.63 -12.03
CA SER A 200 0.91 -13.15 -13.19
C SER A 200 -0.32 -12.39 -12.72
N ASN A 201 -0.52 -11.17 -13.24
CA ASN A 201 -1.69 -10.33 -12.97
C ASN A 201 -1.87 -9.99 -11.48
N LEU A 202 -0.77 -9.93 -10.73
CA LEU A 202 -0.79 -9.58 -9.30
C LEU A 202 -1.68 -10.50 -8.45
N THR A 203 -1.73 -11.79 -8.80
CA THR A 203 -2.49 -12.81 -8.05
C THR A 203 -1.57 -13.58 -7.11
N PHE A 204 -1.33 -13.02 -5.92
CA PHE A 204 -0.45 -13.56 -4.88
C PHE A 204 -1.20 -14.49 -3.92
N LEU A 205 -1.69 -15.62 -4.45
CA LEU A 205 -2.47 -16.62 -3.69
C LEU A 205 -1.59 -17.78 -3.18
N PHE A 206 -0.57 -17.44 -2.39
CA PHE A 206 0.38 -18.42 -1.86
C PHE A 206 -0.10 -18.98 -0.53
N THR A 207 -0.38 -20.28 -0.50
CA THR A 207 -0.83 -20.97 0.72
C THR A 207 0.34 -21.24 1.66
N GLN A 208 0.09 -21.25 2.96
CA GLN A 208 1.06 -21.65 3.97
C GLN A 208 0.76 -23.07 4.48
N ASP A 209 1.79 -23.91 4.66
CA ASP A 209 1.71 -25.23 5.29
C ASP A 209 2.45 -25.23 6.64
N PRO A 210 1.74 -25.17 7.78
CA PRO A 210 2.34 -25.10 9.11
C PRO A 210 2.97 -26.42 9.58
N THR A 211 2.86 -27.49 8.79
CA THR A 211 3.51 -28.78 9.07
C THR A 211 4.90 -28.90 8.44
N LEU A 212 5.24 -27.99 7.52
CA LEU A 212 6.53 -27.91 6.86
C LEU A 212 7.42 -26.84 7.49
N ASP A 213 8.72 -26.95 7.29
CA ASP A 213 9.67 -25.94 7.73
C ASP A 213 9.47 -24.61 6.97
N PRO A 214 9.63 -23.43 7.60
CA PRO A 214 9.43 -22.14 6.94
C PRO A 214 10.23 -21.95 5.64
N THR A 215 11.40 -22.58 5.51
CA THR A 215 12.28 -22.36 4.35
C THR A 215 11.87 -23.11 3.08
N VAL A 216 10.78 -23.90 3.10
CA VAL A 216 10.25 -24.50 1.87
C VAL A 216 9.60 -23.41 1.02
N THR A 217 9.70 -23.51 -0.31
CA THR A 217 9.22 -22.47 -1.24
C THR A 217 7.79 -22.02 -0.94
N VAL A 218 6.85 -22.95 -0.71
CA VAL A 218 5.45 -22.61 -0.44
C VAL A 218 5.26 -21.71 0.79
N ASN A 219 6.05 -21.90 1.85
CA ASN A 219 6.00 -21.09 3.06
C ASN A 219 6.76 -19.76 2.90
N LEU A 220 7.88 -19.78 2.17
CA LEU A 220 8.66 -18.58 1.85
C LEU A 220 7.86 -17.58 1.01
N ASP A 221 7.06 -18.07 0.05
CA ASP A 221 6.21 -17.25 -0.81
C ASP A 221 5.10 -16.57 0.00
N ALA A 222 4.44 -17.34 0.89
CA ALA A 222 3.44 -16.81 1.82
C ALA A 222 4.04 -15.76 2.77
N ALA A 223 5.24 -16.00 3.32
CA ALA A 223 5.95 -15.06 4.17
C ALA A 223 6.26 -13.74 3.45
N ARG A 224 6.83 -13.81 2.23
CA ARG A 224 7.13 -12.62 1.41
C ARG A 224 5.90 -11.76 1.18
N VAL A 225 4.78 -12.40 0.83
CA VAL A 225 3.53 -11.72 0.51
C VAL A 225 2.85 -11.15 1.77
N ASN A 226 2.85 -11.88 2.88
CA ASN A 226 2.28 -11.38 4.14
C ASN A 226 3.05 -10.16 4.67
N ALA A 227 4.39 -10.23 4.68
CA ALA A 227 5.22 -9.10 5.11
C ALA A 227 5.03 -7.87 4.20
N PHE A 228 4.93 -8.08 2.88
CA PHE A 228 4.64 -6.99 1.93
C PHE A 228 3.26 -6.36 2.18
N TYR A 229 2.23 -7.18 2.41
CA TYR A 229 0.88 -6.71 2.73
C TYR A 229 0.86 -5.89 4.03
N LEU A 230 1.49 -6.38 5.10
CA LEU A 230 1.48 -5.70 6.40
C LEU A 230 2.22 -4.37 6.34
N VAL A 231 3.41 -4.33 5.75
CA VAL A 231 4.19 -3.09 5.67
C VAL A 231 3.45 -2.04 4.84
N ASN A 232 2.81 -2.43 3.73
CA ASN A 232 1.98 -1.48 2.98
C ASN A 232 0.70 -1.07 3.75
N SER A 233 0.08 -1.97 4.49
CA SER A 233 -1.11 -1.66 5.32
C SER A 233 -0.75 -0.67 6.43
N VAL A 234 0.36 -0.88 7.13
CA VAL A 234 0.87 0.04 8.16
C VAL A 234 1.23 1.39 7.56
N HIS A 235 1.85 1.41 6.37
CA HIS A 235 2.09 2.64 5.62
C HIS A 235 0.79 3.43 5.41
N ASP A 236 -0.21 2.77 4.82
CA ASP A 236 -1.47 3.42 4.45
C ASP A 236 -2.24 3.93 5.67
N ILE A 237 -2.27 3.13 6.75
CA ILE A 237 -2.84 3.56 8.05
C ILE A 237 -2.07 4.76 8.59
N ALA A 238 -0.74 4.68 8.72
CA ALA A 238 0.06 5.75 9.29
C ALA A 238 -0.04 7.05 8.47
N TYR A 239 -0.17 6.96 7.15
CA TYR A 239 -0.40 8.10 6.27
C TYR A 239 -1.68 8.85 6.63
N ARG A 240 -2.80 8.13 6.85
CA ARG A 240 -4.07 8.70 7.32
C ARG A 240 -3.91 9.45 8.64
N TYR A 241 -3.05 8.96 9.53
CA TYR A 241 -2.73 9.60 10.81
C TYR A 241 -1.60 10.65 10.73
N GLY A 242 -1.16 11.03 9.53
CA GLY A 242 -0.26 12.16 9.30
C GLY A 242 1.21 11.81 9.08
N PHE A 243 1.58 10.53 9.05
CA PHE A 243 2.91 10.10 8.63
C PHE A 243 3.01 10.10 7.10
N THR A 244 3.07 11.31 6.55
CA THR A 244 3.11 11.64 5.12
C THR A 244 4.54 11.91 4.65
N GLU A 245 4.72 12.19 3.36
CA GLU A 245 6.02 12.51 2.77
C GLU A 245 6.69 13.69 3.47
N SER A 246 5.95 14.78 3.71
CA SER A 246 6.45 15.95 4.43
C SER A 246 6.76 15.67 5.91
N ALA A 247 6.23 14.58 6.44
CA ALA A 247 6.48 14.06 7.78
C ALA A 247 7.43 12.84 7.76
N PHE A 248 8.27 12.72 6.74
CA PHE A 248 9.40 11.79 6.67
C PHE A 248 8.99 10.32 6.60
N ASN A 249 7.89 10.01 5.91
CA ASN A 249 7.51 8.62 5.63
C ASN A 249 8.47 7.91 4.68
N PHE A 250 8.21 6.63 4.40
CA PHE A 250 9.08 5.79 3.56
C PHE A 250 8.44 5.58 2.19
N GLN A 251 8.92 6.28 1.17
CA GLN A 251 8.41 6.19 -0.20
C GLN A 251 9.53 6.34 -1.23
N THR A 252 9.42 5.64 -2.37
CA THR A 252 10.37 5.82 -3.47
C THR A 252 10.14 7.14 -4.19
N ASP A 253 8.89 7.43 -4.54
CA ASP A 253 8.42 8.69 -5.08
C ASP A 253 7.49 9.37 -4.06
N ASN A 254 7.76 10.65 -3.81
CA ASN A 254 7.00 11.50 -2.88
C ASN A 254 6.01 12.40 -3.62
N PHE A 255 5.86 12.24 -4.94
CA PHE A 255 4.90 12.99 -5.77
C PHE A 255 5.04 14.52 -5.70
N GLY A 256 6.21 15.01 -5.27
CA GLY A 256 6.46 16.43 -5.01
C GLY A 256 5.78 16.99 -3.75
N LEU A 257 5.28 16.15 -2.84
CA LEU A 257 4.54 16.54 -1.63
C LEU A 257 5.42 16.92 -0.43
N GLY A 258 6.73 16.71 -0.51
CA GLY A 258 7.70 17.07 0.53
C GLY A 258 8.60 15.91 0.92
N GLY A 259 9.40 16.10 1.99
CA GLY A 259 10.36 15.09 2.47
C GLY A 259 11.44 14.74 1.45
N LYS A 260 12.11 13.60 1.67
CA LYS A 260 13.09 13.04 0.76
C LYS A 260 12.72 11.59 0.45
N GLY A 261 12.29 11.35 -0.79
CA GLY A 261 12.00 9.99 -1.26
C GLY A 261 13.24 9.16 -1.59
N ASN A 262 13.04 8.11 -2.38
CA ASN A 262 13.96 6.99 -2.61
C ASN A 262 14.29 6.22 -1.33
N ASP A 263 13.33 6.11 -0.41
CA ASP A 263 13.57 5.56 0.92
C ASP A 263 12.51 4.56 1.37
N ARG A 264 11.83 3.89 0.44
CA ARG A 264 10.92 2.76 0.72
C ARG A 264 11.52 1.76 1.71
N ILE A 265 10.68 1.07 2.46
CA ILE A 265 11.14 0.01 3.36
C ILE A 265 11.63 -1.20 2.55
N THR A 266 12.79 -1.73 2.94
CA THR A 266 13.30 -3.02 2.44
C THR A 266 13.06 -4.10 3.48
N ILE A 267 12.39 -5.18 3.10
CA ILE A 267 12.00 -6.27 4.00
C ILE A 267 12.76 -7.53 3.57
N SER A 268 13.71 -7.95 4.38
CA SER A 268 14.42 -9.23 4.22
C SER A 268 13.70 -10.28 5.05
N VAL A 269 12.88 -11.11 4.40
CA VAL A 269 12.16 -12.20 5.06
C VAL A 269 13.07 -13.40 5.27
N GLN A 270 12.87 -14.14 6.37
CA GLN A 270 13.72 -15.28 6.75
C GLN A 270 15.23 -14.97 6.65
N ASP A 271 15.63 -13.77 7.08
CA ASP A 271 16.99 -13.26 6.97
C ASP A 271 17.96 -14.13 7.78
N GLY A 272 19.04 -14.57 7.14
CA GLY A 272 20.04 -15.46 7.75
C GLY A 272 20.98 -14.78 8.75
N GLY A 273 20.82 -13.48 8.99
CA GLY A 273 21.60 -12.68 9.93
C GLY A 273 21.21 -12.87 11.40
N GLY A 274 20.08 -13.53 11.68
CA GLY A 274 19.58 -13.76 13.03
C GLY A 274 18.64 -14.97 13.14
N VAL A 275 18.27 -15.31 14.37
CA VAL A 275 17.23 -16.30 14.73
C VAL A 275 16.54 -15.83 16.01
N ASN A 276 15.28 -16.22 16.22
CA ASN A 276 14.47 -15.90 17.40
C ASN A 276 14.39 -14.39 17.71
N ASN A 277 14.34 -13.55 16.67
CA ASN A 277 14.17 -12.11 16.80
C ASN A 277 13.57 -11.51 15.52
N ALA A 278 13.42 -10.20 15.48
CA ALA A 278 13.30 -9.39 14.27
C ALA A 278 14.00 -8.05 14.53
N GLU A 279 14.27 -7.27 13.48
CA GLU A 279 14.93 -5.97 13.63
C GLU A 279 14.51 -4.95 12.55
N PHE A 280 14.37 -3.69 12.95
CA PHE A 280 14.21 -2.56 12.05
C PHE A 280 15.31 -1.51 12.23
N THR A 281 16.12 -1.31 11.18
CA THR A 281 17.07 -0.21 11.13
C THR A 281 16.43 1.03 10.52
N THR A 282 16.25 2.08 11.34
CA THR A 282 15.76 3.37 10.86
C THR A 282 16.92 4.30 10.55
N LEU A 283 16.98 4.77 9.30
CA LEU A 283 17.93 5.79 8.85
C LEU A 283 17.22 7.15 8.66
N PRO A 284 17.96 8.27 8.61
CA PRO A 284 17.38 9.57 8.31
C PRO A 284 16.57 9.60 7.01
N ASP A 285 15.63 10.55 6.92
CA ASP A 285 14.79 10.81 5.73
C ASP A 285 15.60 10.81 4.42
N GLY A 286 15.12 10.08 3.40
CA GLY A 286 15.83 9.83 2.15
C GLY A 286 16.79 8.63 2.16
N GLN A 287 16.77 7.81 3.21
CA GLN A 287 17.46 6.51 3.26
C GLN A 287 16.51 5.41 3.72
N ASN A 288 16.52 4.28 2.99
CA ASN A 288 15.61 3.16 3.22
C ASN A 288 15.63 2.68 4.68
N GLY A 289 14.45 2.50 5.26
CA GLY A 289 14.29 1.68 6.45
C GLY A 289 14.53 0.21 6.10
N GLN A 290 15.24 -0.52 6.97
CA GLN A 290 15.60 -1.92 6.72
C GLN A 290 14.98 -2.82 7.78
N MET A 291 13.96 -3.58 7.38
CA MET A 291 13.32 -4.60 8.20
C MET A 291 13.97 -5.96 7.90
N ARG A 292 14.35 -6.69 8.95
CA ARG A 292 14.89 -8.04 8.87
C ARG A 292 14.07 -8.94 9.77
N MET A 293 13.39 -9.90 9.16
CA MET A 293 12.54 -10.87 9.85
C MET A 293 13.27 -12.19 9.93
N PHE A 294 13.27 -12.84 11.10
CA PHE A 294 14.02 -14.08 11.31
C PHE A 294 13.12 -15.28 11.55
N ILE A 295 13.70 -16.46 11.34
CA ILE A 295 13.09 -17.73 11.74
C ILE A 295 13.30 -17.96 13.25
N TRP A 296 12.29 -18.55 13.88
CA TRP A 296 12.26 -18.90 15.30
C TRP A 296 12.30 -20.41 15.49
N ASP A 297 13.23 -20.91 16.31
CA ASP A 297 13.58 -22.33 16.43
C ASP A 297 13.13 -22.99 17.74
N TYR A 298 12.18 -22.38 18.46
CA TYR A 298 11.57 -22.95 19.66
C TYR A 298 10.66 -24.15 19.42
N THR A 299 10.32 -24.46 18.15
CA THR A 299 9.45 -25.58 17.77
C THR A 299 10.01 -26.37 16.60
N VAL A 300 9.41 -27.55 16.37
CA VAL A 300 9.63 -28.35 15.16
C VAL A 300 8.26 -28.67 14.54
N PRO A 301 7.96 -28.20 13.31
CA PRO A 301 8.78 -27.31 12.48
C PRO A 301 9.02 -25.94 13.14
N ARG A 302 10.06 -25.24 12.68
CA ARG A 302 10.38 -23.87 13.11
C ARG A 302 9.25 -22.91 12.72
N ARG A 303 9.20 -21.72 13.33
CA ARG A 303 8.17 -20.70 13.05
C ARG A 303 8.77 -19.50 12.36
N ASP A 304 7.95 -18.83 11.56
CA ASP A 304 8.35 -17.65 10.80
C ASP A 304 7.73 -16.41 11.43
N SER A 305 8.55 -15.39 11.73
CA SER A 305 8.04 -14.12 12.29
C SER A 305 7.35 -13.26 11.25
N ASP A 306 7.56 -13.52 9.95
CA ASP A 306 6.79 -12.90 8.86
C ASP A 306 5.28 -13.24 8.90
N LEU A 307 4.87 -14.23 9.71
CA LEU A 307 3.50 -14.69 9.90
C LEU A 307 2.97 -14.47 11.33
N GLU A 308 3.64 -13.61 12.08
CA GLU A 308 3.20 -13.06 13.37
C GLU A 308 3.07 -11.54 13.20
N ASN A 309 1.84 -11.09 12.94
CA ASN A 309 1.58 -9.75 12.42
C ASN A 309 2.01 -8.65 13.40
N ASP A 310 1.83 -8.88 14.70
CA ASP A 310 2.25 -7.95 15.76
C ASP A 310 3.76 -7.66 15.71
N ILE A 311 4.62 -8.63 15.39
CA ILE A 311 6.07 -8.41 15.22
C ILE A 311 6.33 -7.53 14.00
N VAL A 312 5.69 -7.78 12.86
CA VAL A 312 5.91 -6.96 11.65
C VAL A 312 5.45 -5.50 11.88
N VAL A 313 4.31 -5.31 12.55
CA VAL A 313 3.80 -3.98 12.90
C VAL A 313 4.72 -3.30 13.93
N HIS A 314 5.22 -4.04 14.92
CA HIS A 314 6.21 -3.57 15.88
C HIS A 314 7.46 -3.03 15.17
N GLU A 315 8.03 -3.83 14.26
CA GLU A 315 9.24 -3.45 13.53
C GLU A 315 9.01 -2.20 12.66
N TYR A 316 7.89 -2.11 11.92
CA TYR A 316 7.59 -0.89 11.15
C TYR A 316 7.50 0.33 12.09
N THR A 317 6.90 0.17 13.26
CA THR A 317 6.66 1.28 14.19
C THR A 317 7.96 1.88 14.74
N HIS A 318 9.06 1.11 14.82
CA HIS A 318 10.39 1.68 15.05
C HIS A 318 10.76 2.72 13.98
N GLY A 319 10.46 2.42 12.70
CA GLY A 319 10.60 3.34 11.58
C GLY A 319 9.83 4.64 11.79
N ILE A 320 8.54 4.55 12.10
CA ILE A 320 7.67 5.71 12.34
C ILE A 320 8.20 6.56 13.49
N THR A 321 8.45 5.94 14.65
CA THR A 321 8.83 6.67 15.86
C THR A 321 10.21 7.31 15.77
N ASN A 322 11.19 6.65 15.14
CA ASN A 322 12.51 7.23 14.91
C ASN A 322 12.49 8.34 13.84
N ARG A 323 11.69 8.21 12.77
CA ARG A 323 11.52 9.28 11.77
C ARG A 323 10.82 10.50 12.39
N MET A 324 9.77 10.29 13.16
CA MET A 324 9.01 11.40 13.76
C MET A 324 9.76 12.08 14.90
N THR A 325 10.44 11.31 15.76
CA THR A 325 11.16 11.86 16.91
C THR A 325 12.45 12.55 16.44
N GLY A 326 12.49 13.88 16.57
CA GLY A 326 13.65 14.66 16.13
C GLY A 326 13.61 15.11 14.67
N GLY A 327 12.50 14.86 13.95
CA GLY A 327 12.23 15.46 12.64
C GLY A 327 13.06 14.88 11.49
N GLY A 328 12.91 13.58 11.24
CA GLY A 328 13.52 12.86 10.12
C GLY A 328 14.99 12.50 10.33
N THR A 329 15.55 12.71 11.52
CA THR A 329 16.97 12.44 11.81
C THR A 329 17.25 11.01 12.22
N ALA A 330 16.27 10.30 12.78
CA ALA A 330 16.42 8.95 13.34
C ALA A 330 17.45 8.80 14.48
N THR A 331 17.92 9.91 15.08
CA THR A 331 18.97 9.87 16.12
C THR A 331 18.46 10.08 17.54
N CYS A 332 17.16 10.28 17.73
CA CYS A 332 16.62 10.78 19.00
C CYS A 332 16.14 9.72 19.99
N LEU A 333 15.97 8.45 19.56
CA LEU A 333 15.56 7.34 20.45
C LEU A 333 16.73 6.39 20.80
N GLN A 334 17.95 6.91 20.87
CA GLN A 334 19.17 6.09 20.98
C GLN A 334 19.66 5.88 22.43
N THR A 335 19.10 6.60 23.41
CA THR A 335 19.45 6.45 24.83
C THR A 335 18.55 5.42 25.49
N LEU A 336 18.98 4.80 26.59
CA LEU A 336 18.25 3.68 27.22
C LEU A 336 16.75 3.94 27.45
N GLU A 337 16.38 5.03 28.13
CA GLU A 337 14.95 5.30 28.39
C GLU A 337 14.21 5.71 27.11
N ALA A 338 14.84 6.49 26.23
CA ALA A 338 14.23 6.91 24.96
C ALA A 338 14.02 5.73 23.99
N GLY A 339 14.98 4.82 23.90
CA GLY A 339 14.86 3.57 23.16
C GLY A 339 13.76 2.69 23.75
N GLY A 340 13.65 2.63 25.08
CA GLY A 340 12.54 1.96 25.74
C GLY A 340 11.17 2.55 25.40
N LEU A 341 11.04 3.88 25.24
CA LEU A 341 9.80 4.46 24.70
C LEU A 341 9.54 3.99 23.26
N GLY A 342 10.59 3.87 22.45
CA GLY A 342 10.55 3.27 21.11
C GLY A 342 9.92 1.88 21.12
N GLU A 343 10.44 0.97 21.94
CA GLU A 343 9.89 -0.38 22.15
C GLU A 343 8.40 -0.34 22.56
N GLY A 344 8.05 0.55 23.49
CA GLY A 344 6.69 0.64 24.01
C GLY A 344 5.68 1.19 23.00
N TRP A 345 6.09 2.14 22.14
CA TRP A 345 5.22 2.60 21.05
C TRP A 345 5.02 1.50 20.00
N SER A 346 6.08 0.73 19.69
CA SER A 346 6.00 -0.37 18.75
C SER A 346 5.02 -1.45 19.20
N ASP A 347 5.10 -1.87 20.48
CA ASP A 347 4.14 -2.80 21.06
C ASP A 347 2.71 -2.25 21.10
N ALA A 348 2.55 -0.96 21.44
CA ALA A 348 1.22 -0.34 21.50
C ALA A 348 0.56 -0.20 20.11
N MET A 349 1.33 0.04 19.05
CA MET A 349 0.81 0.09 17.69
C MET A 349 0.45 -1.30 17.16
N ALA A 350 1.27 -2.31 17.47
CA ALA A 350 0.95 -3.71 17.18
C ALA A 350 -0.37 -4.12 17.82
N GLU A 351 -0.52 -3.88 19.13
CA GLU A 351 -1.77 -4.11 19.86
C GLU A 351 -2.96 -3.38 19.21
N TRP A 352 -2.80 -2.08 18.95
CA TRP A 352 -3.88 -1.27 18.39
C TRP A 352 -4.37 -1.79 17.04
N SER A 353 -3.46 -2.26 16.19
CA SER A 353 -3.78 -2.78 14.85
C SER A 353 -4.64 -4.06 14.87
N GLU A 354 -4.71 -4.74 16.02
CA GLU A 354 -5.45 -5.99 16.21
C GLU A 354 -6.77 -5.83 16.97
N HIS A 355 -7.07 -4.62 17.45
CA HIS A 355 -8.37 -4.35 18.07
C HIS A 355 -9.50 -4.33 17.03
N THR A 356 -10.56 -5.09 17.31
CA THR A 356 -11.73 -5.24 16.42
C THR A 356 -13.05 -4.84 17.07
N ASP A 357 -13.04 -4.56 18.37
CA ASP A 357 -14.21 -4.12 19.11
C ASP A 357 -13.86 -3.24 20.33
N ALA A 358 -14.89 -2.77 21.03
CA ALA A 358 -14.74 -1.85 22.16
C ALA A 358 -14.25 -2.50 23.46
N ASN A 359 -14.17 -3.84 23.52
CA ASN A 359 -13.73 -4.58 24.68
C ASN A 359 -12.21 -4.74 24.65
N ILE A 360 -11.52 -3.94 25.46
CA ILE A 360 -10.05 -3.97 25.55
C ILE A 360 -9.64 -5.12 26.46
N THR A 361 -9.11 -6.19 25.85
CA THR A 361 -8.64 -7.39 26.53
C THR A 361 -7.16 -7.34 26.82
N ASP A 362 -6.69 -8.22 27.71
CA ASP A 362 -5.26 -8.40 27.92
C ASP A 362 -4.57 -8.80 26.60
N TYR A 363 -3.43 -8.16 26.31
CA TYR A 363 -2.69 -8.36 25.06
C TYR A 363 -1.29 -8.92 25.32
N VAL A 364 -0.83 -9.83 24.45
CA VAL A 364 0.50 -10.46 24.53
C VAL A 364 1.18 -10.36 23.18
N ILE A 365 2.49 -10.11 23.15
CA ILE A 365 3.28 -10.00 21.91
C ILE A 365 3.99 -11.33 21.60
N GLY A 366 3.97 -11.76 20.34
CA GLY A 366 4.71 -12.92 19.81
C GLY A 366 4.36 -14.29 20.41
N PRO A 367 3.11 -14.61 20.82
CA PRO A 367 2.79 -15.91 21.41
C PRO A 367 3.01 -17.10 20.47
N TYR A 368 2.85 -16.93 19.15
CA TYR A 368 3.02 -18.04 18.21
C TYR A 368 4.49 -18.35 18.00
N VAL A 369 5.37 -17.44 17.61
CA VAL A 369 6.79 -17.73 17.38
C VAL A 369 7.52 -18.25 18.63
N THR A 370 7.12 -17.79 19.83
CA THR A 370 7.68 -18.27 21.11
C THR A 370 7.13 -19.61 21.57
N ASN A 371 6.02 -20.07 20.99
CA ASN A 371 5.25 -21.23 21.46
C ASN A 371 4.88 -21.11 22.95
N ASN A 372 4.57 -19.90 23.39
CA ASN A 372 4.25 -19.57 24.76
C ASN A 372 3.06 -18.62 24.79
N THR A 373 1.97 -19.02 25.44
CA THR A 373 0.78 -18.17 25.55
C THR A 373 1.02 -16.90 26.37
N ALA A 374 2.12 -16.82 27.12
CA ALA A 374 2.54 -15.59 27.79
C ALA A 374 3.30 -14.60 26.87
N GLY A 375 3.70 -15.02 25.67
CA GLY A 375 4.42 -14.19 24.71
C GLY A 375 5.86 -13.88 25.13
N LEU A 376 6.38 -12.78 24.57
CA LEU A 376 7.76 -12.30 24.74
C LEU A 376 7.99 -11.42 25.97
N ARG A 377 6.97 -10.68 26.40
CA ARG A 377 7.07 -9.68 27.47
C ARG A 377 6.85 -10.32 28.85
N THR A 378 7.27 -9.64 29.91
CA THR A 378 7.19 -10.16 31.29
C THR A 378 5.74 -10.34 31.76
N TYR A 379 4.84 -9.43 31.34
CA TYR A 379 3.41 -9.47 31.64
C TYR A 379 2.60 -9.12 30.39
N PRO A 380 1.36 -9.62 30.27
CA PRO A 380 0.41 -9.08 29.30
C PRO A 380 0.17 -7.58 29.53
N TYR A 381 -0.10 -6.83 28.46
CA TYR A 381 -0.66 -5.48 28.61
C TYR A 381 -2.08 -5.58 29.13
N SER A 382 -2.36 -4.87 30.22
CA SER A 382 -3.59 -5.08 30.98
C SER A 382 -3.98 -3.83 31.75
N THR A 383 -5.30 -3.59 31.82
CA THR A 383 -5.88 -2.60 32.74
C THR A 383 -5.91 -3.08 34.20
N SER A 384 -5.64 -4.37 34.44
CA SER A 384 -5.54 -4.95 35.78
C SER A 384 -4.13 -4.76 36.36
N ASN A 385 -4.03 -4.01 37.45
CA ASN A 385 -2.78 -3.83 38.19
C ASN A 385 -2.27 -5.09 38.93
N VAL A 386 -3.07 -6.17 38.92
CA VAL A 386 -2.67 -7.50 39.42
C VAL A 386 -2.04 -8.31 38.29
N THR A 387 -2.60 -8.23 37.09
CA THR A 387 -2.06 -8.90 35.89
C THR A 387 -0.76 -8.25 35.45
N ASN A 388 -0.75 -6.92 35.32
CA ASN A 388 0.42 -6.14 35.00
C ASN A 388 0.73 -5.12 36.11
N PRO A 389 1.68 -5.42 37.01
CA PRO A 389 2.01 -4.55 38.14
C PRO A 389 3.04 -3.46 37.80
N LEU A 390 3.47 -3.33 36.53
CA LEU A 390 4.52 -2.40 36.14
C LEU A 390 4.09 -0.94 36.34
N ARG A 391 5.04 -0.11 36.79
CA ARG A 391 4.86 1.32 37.05
C ARG A 391 6.10 2.07 36.58
N TYR A 392 6.03 3.39 36.46
CA TYR A 392 7.22 4.21 36.17
C TYR A 392 8.38 3.95 37.14
N SER A 393 8.07 3.69 38.43
CA SER A 393 9.09 3.31 39.42
C SER A 393 9.84 2.00 39.12
N SER A 394 9.29 1.14 38.25
CA SER A 394 9.96 -0.09 37.80
C SER A 394 11.13 0.20 36.87
N VAL A 395 11.04 1.27 36.06
CA VAL A 395 12.09 1.69 35.09
C VAL A 395 13.45 1.86 35.75
N ALA A 396 13.47 2.37 36.99
CA ALA A 396 14.70 2.56 37.76
C ALA A 396 15.48 1.25 38.05
N LYS A 397 14.89 0.08 37.81
CA LYS A 397 15.51 -1.24 37.99
C LYS A 397 15.93 -1.91 36.69
N PHE A 398 15.58 -1.31 35.54
CA PHE A 398 15.80 -1.89 34.22
C PHE A 398 17.03 -1.29 33.56
N ASN A 399 17.73 -2.12 32.78
CA ASN A 399 18.95 -1.77 32.07
C ASN A 399 18.90 -2.17 30.59
N GLU A 400 17.70 -2.47 30.10
CA GLU A 400 17.40 -3.03 28.79
C GLU A 400 16.14 -2.32 28.26
N VAL A 401 16.10 -2.01 26.96
CA VAL A 401 15.07 -1.15 26.36
C VAL A 401 13.71 -1.81 26.33
N HIS A 402 13.61 -3.11 26.04
CA HIS A 402 12.32 -3.82 26.00
C HIS A 402 11.67 -3.83 27.38
N GLN A 403 12.42 -4.05 28.46
CA GLN A 403 11.89 -3.98 29.83
C GLN A 403 11.29 -2.60 30.16
N ILE A 404 11.88 -1.53 29.64
CA ILE A 404 11.35 -0.16 29.79
C ILE A 404 10.12 0.02 28.91
N GLY A 405 10.16 -0.51 27.68
CA GLY A 405 9.04 -0.52 26.74
C GLY A 405 7.79 -1.18 27.29
N GLU A 406 7.93 -2.29 28.02
CA GLU A 406 6.80 -2.96 28.68
C GLU A 406 6.04 -2.00 29.63
N VAL A 407 6.75 -1.11 30.31
CA VAL A 407 6.13 -0.11 31.19
C VAL A 407 5.37 0.92 30.37
N TRP A 408 5.97 1.40 29.29
CA TRP A 408 5.39 2.44 28.44
C TRP A 408 4.19 1.94 27.62
N ALA A 409 4.30 0.79 26.98
CA ALA A 409 3.20 0.12 26.29
C ALA A 409 2.02 -0.14 27.22
N ASN A 410 2.26 -0.61 28.45
CA ASN A 410 1.17 -0.81 29.40
C ASN A 410 0.48 0.52 29.81
N MET A 411 1.21 1.63 29.86
CA MET A 411 0.59 2.95 30.05
C MET A 411 -0.29 3.32 28.86
N LEU A 412 0.18 3.08 27.62
CA LEU A 412 -0.58 3.35 26.40
C LEU A 412 -1.82 2.46 26.28
N HIS A 413 -1.75 1.18 26.63
CA HIS A 413 -2.89 0.26 26.75
C HIS A 413 -3.98 0.82 27.68
N ASN A 414 -3.59 1.30 28.87
CA ASN A 414 -4.51 1.89 29.84
C ASN A 414 -5.11 3.22 29.34
N ILE A 415 -4.31 4.04 28.62
CA ILE A 415 -4.80 5.27 27.98
C ILE A 415 -5.81 4.93 26.87
N TYR A 416 -5.52 3.93 26.04
CA TYR A 416 -6.42 3.48 24.98
C TYR A 416 -7.75 2.99 25.53
N ALA A 417 -7.73 2.13 26.57
CA ALA A 417 -8.95 1.68 27.24
C ALA A 417 -9.79 2.85 27.79
N ALA A 418 -9.14 3.88 28.38
CA ALA A 418 -9.83 5.07 28.85
C ALA A 418 -10.42 5.92 27.70
N LEU A 419 -9.71 6.04 26.58
CA LEU A 419 -10.20 6.75 25.39
C LEU A 419 -11.40 6.04 24.77
N ILE A 420 -11.36 4.71 24.64
CA ILE A 420 -12.48 3.90 24.14
C ILE A 420 -13.68 3.98 25.08
N GLN A 421 -13.47 3.95 26.39
CA GLN A 421 -14.55 4.15 27.36
C GLN A 421 -15.24 5.52 27.19
N GLN A 422 -14.46 6.56 26.91
CA GLN A 422 -14.96 7.94 26.84
C GLN A 422 -15.58 8.29 25.48
N HIS A 423 -15.01 7.77 24.39
CA HIS A 423 -15.32 8.18 23.02
C HIS A 423 -15.97 7.09 22.16
N GLY A 424 -15.96 5.84 22.64
CA GLY A 424 -16.39 4.67 21.87
C GLY A 424 -15.30 4.14 20.94
N PHE A 425 -15.57 2.98 20.36
CA PHE A 425 -14.69 2.33 19.38
C PHE A 425 -15.09 2.69 17.95
N SER A 426 -14.11 3.00 17.11
CA SER A 426 -14.30 3.24 15.69
C SER A 426 -13.96 1.98 14.90
N GLN A 427 -14.97 1.43 14.20
CA GLN A 427 -14.80 0.27 13.32
C GLN A 427 -14.03 0.59 12.03
N THR A 428 -13.81 1.87 11.74
CA THR A 428 -13.10 2.36 10.55
C THR A 428 -11.78 3.01 10.91
N ALA A 429 -11.27 2.83 12.13
CA ALA A 429 -10.07 3.53 12.61
C ALA A 429 -8.82 3.29 11.73
N HIS A 430 -8.73 2.17 11.02
CA HIS A 430 -7.61 1.88 10.09
C HIS A 430 -7.71 2.65 8.76
N THR A 431 -8.87 3.16 8.37
CA THR A 431 -9.07 3.83 7.08
C THR A 431 -9.60 5.26 7.22
N ASP A 432 -10.13 5.63 8.38
CA ASP A 432 -10.70 6.94 8.67
C ASP A 432 -10.31 7.39 10.10
N PRO A 433 -9.47 8.44 10.22
CA PRO A 433 -9.02 8.97 11.51
C PRO A 433 -9.98 10.00 12.14
N THR A 434 -11.15 10.28 11.53
CA THR A 434 -12.03 11.41 11.94
C THR A 434 -12.99 11.13 13.08
#